data_AF-A0A3D3R364-F1
#
_entry.id   AF-A0A3D3R364-F1
#
_cell.length_a   1.000
_cell.length_b   1.000
_cell.length_c   1.000
_cell.angle_alpha   90.00
_cell.angle_beta   90.00
_cell.angle_gamma   90.00
#
_symmetry.space_group_name_H-M   'P 1'
#
loop_
_entity.id
_entity.type
_entity.pdbx_description
1 polymer ?
#
loop_
_entity_poly.entity_id
_entity_poly.type
_entity_poly.pdbx_seq_one_letter_code
_entity_poly.pdbx_strand_id
1 'polypeptide(L)'
;MRIFCLCCLLIVFGCERPNPEVATAAVEQGETALIRSQGEMALPRAGMGIMTGEVTSDTALVQVRLTRTDKLVDRDVPGMPGVVVFSLSPYENEKTASKHVDTQVVKAAAEHDFIARAAFNGLMADTEYECKTRIGETEEQMHAGPTARFKTLPGASKTTPVDFVVVTGMNYAKFHGDDRIDQKQHLEENNTKLPQPYSGPDKHLGYPALETILKLKPDFFIGTGDNVYYDT
;
A
#
# COMPACT_ATOMS: atom_id res chain seq x y z
N MET A 1 69.39 -20.35 -28.88
CA MET A 1 69.88 -19.91 -30.21
C MET A 1 69.65 -21.05 -31.20
N ARG A 2 69.09 -20.73 -32.36
CA ARG A 2 68.85 -21.55 -33.58
C ARG A 2 67.50 -22.28 -33.75
N ILE A 3 66.89 -21.83 -34.84
CA ILE A 3 65.72 -22.22 -35.63
C ILE A 3 66.02 -23.46 -36.49
N PHE A 4 64.97 -24.21 -36.86
CA PHE A 4 64.60 -24.83 -38.17
C PHE A 4 63.80 -26.13 -37.88
N CYS A 5 62.48 -26.17 -38.13
CA CYS A 5 61.79 -26.48 -39.40
C CYS A 5 62.00 -27.95 -39.87
N LEU A 6 60.94 -28.76 -39.92
CA LEU A 6 60.44 -29.39 -41.16
C LEU A 6 59.11 -30.15 -40.95
N CYS A 7 58.30 -30.09 -41.99
CA CYS A 7 56.95 -30.64 -42.19
C CYS A 7 56.84 -32.17 -42.21
N CYS A 8 55.61 -32.65 -41.95
CA CYS A 8 54.85 -33.73 -42.62
C CYS A 8 53.57 -33.95 -41.77
N LEU A 9 52.36 -34.22 -42.23
CA LEU A 9 51.72 -34.38 -43.53
C LEU A 9 50.20 -34.31 -43.26
N LEU A 10 49.44 -33.73 -44.19
CA LEU A 10 47.97 -33.65 -44.20
C LEU A 10 47.28 -35.01 -44.13
N ILE A 11 46.21 -35.16 -43.33
CA ILE A 11 44.95 -35.81 -43.77
C ILE A 11 43.76 -35.05 -43.15
N VAL A 12 42.92 -34.56 -44.06
CA VAL A 12 41.62 -33.92 -43.89
C VAL A 12 40.58 -34.95 -43.46
N PHE A 13 39.74 -34.64 -42.48
CA PHE A 13 38.29 -34.93 -42.53
C PHE A 13 37.58 -34.02 -41.52
N GLY A 14 36.72 -33.15 -42.06
CA GLY A 14 35.91 -32.23 -41.29
C GLY A 14 34.70 -32.89 -40.65
N CYS A 15 34.30 -32.35 -39.51
CA CYS A 15 32.93 -32.32 -39.02
C CYS A 15 32.76 -30.97 -38.32
N GLU A 16 32.27 -29.97 -39.06
CA GLU A 16 31.78 -28.71 -38.50
C GLU A 16 30.59 -29.03 -37.57
N ARG A 17 30.67 -28.52 -36.33
CA ARG A 17 29.51 -28.52 -35.41
C ARG A 17 28.79 -27.18 -35.57
N PRO A 18 27.45 -27.17 -35.76
CA PRO A 18 26.72 -25.94 -35.97
C PRO A 18 26.61 -25.11 -34.69
N ASN A 19 26.72 -23.80 -34.89
CA ASN A 19 26.54 -22.74 -33.90
C ASN A 19 25.06 -22.67 -33.47
N PRO A 20 24.71 -22.58 -32.18
CA PRO A 20 23.31 -22.45 -31.79
C PRO A 20 22.77 -21.06 -32.16
N GLU A 21 21.72 -21.10 -32.98
CA GLU A 21 20.95 -19.98 -33.51
C GLU A 21 20.20 -19.27 -32.38
N VAL A 22 20.28 -17.94 -32.38
CA VAL A 22 19.55 -17.04 -31.49
C VAL A 22 18.06 -17.12 -31.85
N ALA A 23 17.27 -17.77 -31.00
CA ALA A 23 15.82 -17.76 -31.13
C ALA A 23 15.26 -16.39 -30.70
N THR A 24 14.91 -15.57 -31.69
CA THR A 24 13.99 -14.44 -31.54
C THR A 24 12.59 -14.98 -31.25
N ALA A 25 12.10 -14.81 -30.02
CA ALA A 25 10.71 -15.08 -29.69
C ALA A 25 9.83 -13.97 -30.28
N ALA A 26 9.05 -14.34 -31.29
CA ALA A 26 8.04 -13.51 -31.90
C ALA A 26 6.88 -13.26 -30.93
N VAL A 27 6.34 -12.05 -31.03
CA VAL A 27 5.11 -11.59 -30.39
C VAL A 27 3.94 -12.38 -30.98
N GLU A 28 3.28 -13.20 -30.17
CA GLU A 28 2.03 -13.85 -30.57
C GLU A 28 0.85 -12.97 -30.12
N GLN A 29 0.24 -12.33 -31.11
CA GLN A 29 -1.02 -11.61 -30.98
C GLN A 29 -2.19 -12.60 -30.98
N GLY A 30 -3.04 -12.47 -29.97
CA GLY A 30 -4.49 -12.63 -30.12
C GLY A 30 -5.03 -14.05 -30.23
N GLU A 31 -5.37 -14.64 -29.09
CA GLU A 31 -6.53 -15.53 -29.02
C GLU A 31 -7.63 -14.81 -28.23
N THR A 32 -8.67 -14.45 -28.97
CA THR A 32 -9.84 -13.70 -28.53
C THR A 32 -10.58 -14.48 -27.45
N ALA A 33 -10.26 -14.18 -26.18
CA ALA A 33 -11.06 -14.66 -25.06
C ALA A 33 -12.47 -14.08 -25.18
N LEU A 34 -13.42 -14.96 -25.48
CA LEU A 34 -14.85 -14.70 -25.47
C LEU A 34 -15.23 -13.90 -24.23
N ILE A 35 -15.74 -12.68 -24.45
CA ILE A 35 -16.33 -11.82 -23.44
C ILE A 35 -17.45 -12.61 -22.78
N ARG A 36 -17.22 -13.10 -21.55
CA ARG A 36 -18.31 -13.47 -20.66
C ARG A 36 -19.00 -12.17 -20.24
N SER A 37 -20.01 -11.78 -21.00
CA SER A 37 -21.00 -10.81 -20.55
C SER A 37 -21.95 -11.51 -19.57
N GLN A 38 -21.52 -11.62 -18.32
CA GLN A 38 -22.41 -11.64 -17.17
C GLN A 38 -21.77 -10.69 -16.15
N GLY A 39 -22.39 -9.53 -15.98
CA GLY A 39 -21.93 -8.49 -15.06
C GLY A 39 -22.01 -8.99 -13.63
N GLU A 40 -20.94 -9.62 -13.17
CA GLU A 40 -20.62 -9.63 -11.76
C GLU A 40 -20.24 -8.19 -11.43
N MET A 41 -21.20 -7.43 -10.89
CA MET A 41 -20.91 -6.07 -10.42
C MET A 41 -19.79 -6.20 -9.39
N ALA A 42 -18.63 -5.62 -9.71
CA ALA A 42 -17.47 -5.74 -8.86
C ALA A 42 -17.77 -5.06 -7.52
N LEU A 43 -17.90 -5.84 -6.44
CA LEU A 43 -18.19 -5.30 -5.11
C LEU A 43 -17.06 -4.36 -4.65
N PRO A 44 -17.40 -3.28 -3.91
CA PRO A 44 -16.40 -2.36 -3.38
C PRO A 44 -15.33 -3.08 -2.53
N ARG A 45 -14.08 -2.69 -2.71
CA ARG A 45 -12.93 -3.14 -1.91
C ARG A 45 -12.42 -1.98 -1.05
N ALA A 46 -11.47 -2.28 -0.17
CA ALA A 46 -10.74 -1.29 0.61
C ALA A 46 -9.23 -1.42 0.31
N GLY A 47 -8.83 -1.19 -0.94
CA GLY A 47 -7.47 -1.41 -1.43
C GLY A 47 -6.40 -0.56 -0.73
N MET A 48 -6.81 0.51 -0.07
CA MET A 48 -5.94 1.38 0.73
C MET A 48 -6.03 1.12 2.25
N GLY A 49 -6.76 0.07 2.65
CA GLY A 49 -6.93 -0.32 4.04
C GLY A 49 -7.82 0.61 4.85
N ILE A 50 -7.50 0.71 6.14
CA ILE A 50 -8.20 1.52 7.15
C ILE A 50 -7.18 2.41 7.86
N MET A 51 -7.61 3.62 8.21
CA MET A 51 -6.78 4.56 8.95
C MET A 51 -7.55 5.11 10.14
N THR A 52 -6.90 5.13 11.29
CA THR A 52 -7.36 5.88 12.46
C THR A 52 -6.47 7.09 12.65
N GLY A 53 -7.07 8.26 12.87
CA GLY A 53 -6.35 9.52 13.07
C GLY A 53 -7.07 10.42 14.06
N GLU A 54 -6.42 11.54 14.39
CA GLU A 54 -6.94 12.56 15.32
C GLU A 54 -7.44 11.97 16.65
N VAL A 55 -6.72 10.96 17.15
CA VAL A 55 -7.07 10.28 18.40
C VAL A 55 -6.74 11.21 19.57
N THR A 56 -7.75 11.55 20.35
CA THR A 56 -7.62 12.28 21.62
C THR A 56 -7.81 11.32 22.79
N SER A 57 -8.04 11.86 23.99
CA SER A 57 -8.46 11.06 25.15
C SER A 57 -9.91 10.57 25.06
N ASP A 58 -10.73 11.15 24.18
CA ASP A 58 -12.18 10.89 24.13
C ASP A 58 -12.77 10.88 22.72
N THR A 59 -11.97 11.10 21.68
CA THR A 59 -12.40 11.06 20.28
C THR A 59 -11.41 10.31 19.40
N ALA A 60 -11.91 9.83 18.27
CA ALA A 60 -11.09 9.30 17.18
C ALA A 60 -11.83 9.41 15.84
N LEU A 61 -11.09 9.63 14.77
CA LEU A 61 -11.58 9.50 13.40
C LEU A 61 -11.13 8.17 12.81
N VAL A 62 -12.05 7.42 12.23
CA VAL A 62 -11.73 6.17 11.51
C VAL A 62 -12.23 6.30 10.08
N GLN A 63 -11.37 6.00 9.11
CA GLN A 63 -11.70 6.14 7.70
C GLN A 63 -11.29 4.93 6.86
N VAL A 64 -12.08 4.69 5.81
CA VAL A 64 -11.81 3.73 4.74
C VAL A 64 -12.13 4.42 3.42
N ARG A 65 -11.27 4.25 2.41
CA ARG A 65 -11.57 4.61 1.03
C ARG A 65 -12.07 3.38 0.28
N LEU A 66 -13.25 3.46 -0.32
CA LEU A 66 -13.78 2.39 -1.15
C LEU A 66 -13.19 2.44 -2.56
N THR A 67 -12.76 1.29 -3.03
CA THR A 67 -12.02 1.12 -4.29
C THR A 67 -12.61 0.00 -5.13
N ARG A 68 -12.39 0.03 -6.44
CA ARG A 68 -12.81 -1.04 -7.36
C ARG A 68 -11.94 -2.29 -7.22
N THR A 69 -10.68 -2.09 -6.83
CA THR A 69 -9.64 -3.11 -6.74
C THR A 69 -8.86 -2.95 -5.44
N ASP A 70 -8.15 -4.01 -5.04
CA ASP A 70 -7.16 -4.01 -3.97
C ASP A 70 -5.72 -3.86 -4.49
N LYS A 71 -5.58 -3.55 -5.78
CA LYS A 71 -4.31 -3.45 -6.50
C LYS A 71 -4.26 -2.18 -7.32
N LEU A 72 -3.03 -1.74 -7.59
CA LEU A 72 -2.78 -0.64 -8.51
C LEU A 72 -3.25 -1.00 -9.92
N VAL A 73 -3.93 -0.06 -10.55
CA VAL A 73 -4.26 -0.01 -11.98
C VAL A 73 -3.67 1.30 -12.48
N ASP A 74 -2.71 1.22 -13.40
CA ASP A 74 -2.02 2.40 -13.95
C ASP A 74 -1.47 3.36 -12.87
N ARG A 75 -0.87 2.79 -11.82
CA ARG A 75 -0.31 3.49 -10.64
C ARG A 75 -1.34 4.19 -9.73
N ASP A 76 -2.63 3.94 -9.93
CA ASP A 76 -3.71 4.43 -9.06
C ASP A 76 -4.51 3.26 -8.47
N VAL A 77 -5.33 3.51 -7.45
CA VAL A 77 -6.34 2.57 -6.95
C VAL A 77 -7.72 3.20 -7.22
N PRO A 78 -8.41 2.85 -8.32
CA PRO A 78 -9.64 3.53 -8.71
C PRO A 78 -10.73 3.44 -7.63
N GLY A 79 -11.35 4.57 -7.31
CA GLY A 79 -12.41 4.66 -6.32
C GLY A 79 -13.74 4.03 -6.77
N MET A 80 -14.57 3.62 -5.81
CA MET A 80 -15.89 3.06 -6.05
C MET A 80 -16.91 3.57 -5.02
N PRO A 81 -18.14 3.97 -5.43
CA PRO A 81 -19.19 4.33 -4.49
C PRO A 81 -19.67 3.12 -3.69
N GLY A 82 -20.19 3.39 -2.50
CA GLY A 82 -20.77 2.36 -1.65
C GLY A 82 -21.06 2.85 -0.24
N VAL A 83 -21.17 1.91 0.68
CA VAL A 83 -21.47 2.16 2.09
C VAL A 83 -20.44 1.44 2.96
N VAL A 84 -20.03 2.10 4.04
CA VAL A 84 -19.20 1.52 5.09
C VAL A 84 -19.96 1.60 6.41
N VAL A 85 -20.08 0.46 7.08
CA VAL A 85 -20.58 0.36 8.46
C VAL A 85 -19.36 0.18 9.35
N PHE A 86 -19.12 1.15 10.23
CA PHE A 86 -18.09 1.11 11.25
C PHE A 86 -18.70 0.65 12.57
N SER A 87 -18.12 -0.35 13.21
CA SER A 87 -18.51 -0.82 14.54
C SER A 87 -17.31 -0.73 15.47
N LEU A 88 -17.40 0.16 16.47
CA LEU A 88 -16.33 0.43 17.43
C LEU A 88 -16.68 -0.17 18.79
N SER A 89 -15.76 -0.93 19.36
CA SER A 89 -15.89 -1.45 20.72
C SER A 89 -14.55 -1.41 21.47
N PRO A 90 -14.55 -1.27 22.81
CA PRO A 90 -13.35 -1.50 23.60
C PRO A 90 -12.74 -2.87 23.28
N TYR A 91 -11.42 -2.91 23.11
CA TYR A 91 -10.68 -4.14 22.88
C TYR A 91 -10.36 -4.80 24.22
N GLU A 92 -11.18 -5.76 24.63
CA GLU A 92 -10.92 -6.62 25.77
C GLU A 92 -10.37 -7.98 25.30
N ASN A 93 -9.36 -8.52 25.98
CA ASN A 93 -8.89 -9.89 25.76
C ASN A 93 -9.99 -10.90 26.16
N GLU A 94 -10.78 -11.32 25.17
CA GLU A 94 -11.62 -12.53 25.04
C GLU A 94 -12.59 -12.98 26.17
N LYS A 95 -12.86 -12.22 27.25
CA LYS A 95 -13.82 -12.73 28.28
C LYS A 95 -15.00 -11.85 28.70
N THR A 96 -15.18 -10.67 28.13
CA THR A 96 -16.36 -9.83 28.42
C THR A 96 -16.75 -8.95 27.24
N ALA A 97 -17.08 -9.59 26.11
CA ALA A 97 -17.61 -8.90 24.93
C ALA A 97 -19.06 -8.44 25.14
N SER A 98 -19.26 -7.37 25.90
CA SER A 98 -20.50 -6.59 25.93
C SER A 98 -20.32 -5.40 26.84
N LYS A 99 -20.21 -4.18 26.29
CA LYS A 99 -20.84 -3.01 26.94
C LYS A 99 -20.89 -1.71 26.15
N HIS A 100 -20.15 -1.55 25.05
CA HIS A 100 -20.36 -0.38 24.19
C HIS A 100 -19.92 -0.69 22.76
N VAL A 101 -20.89 -0.87 21.86
CA VAL A 101 -20.65 -0.93 20.42
C VAL A 101 -21.29 0.32 19.82
N ASP A 102 -20.48 1.30 19.46
CA ASP A 102 -20.96 2.42 18.66
C ASP A 102 -20.92 2.00 17.18
N THR A 103 -21.97 2.34 16.42
CA THR A 103 -22.09 1.98 15.01
C THR A 103 -22.45 3.20 14.18
N GLN A 104 -21.64 3.46 13.16
CA GLN A 104 -21.86 4.55 12.21
C GLN A 104 -21.92 4.00 10.79
N VAL A 105 -22.92 4.44 10.03
CA VAL A 105 -23.08 4.09 8.62
C VAL A 105 -22.74 5.32 7.79
N VAL A 106 -21.78 5.20 6.89
CA VAL A 106 -21.25 6.32 6.11
C VAL A 106 -21.20 5.95 4.64
N LYS A 107 -21.73 6.82 3.78
CA LYS A 107 -21.67 6.65 2.33
C LYS A 107 -20.30 7.09 1.81
N ALA A 108 -19.70 6.27 0.96
CA ALA A 108 -18.53 6.62 0.17
C ALA A 108 -19.02 7.17 -1.18
N ALA A 109 -18.79 8.45 -1.42
CA ALA A 109 -19.28 9.16 -2.61
C ALA A 109 -18.15 9.90 -3.32
N ALA A 110 -18.32 10.17 -4.62
CA ALA A 110 -17.27 10.73 -5.48
C ALA A 110 -16.80 12.12 -5.01
N GLU A 111 -17.70 12.89 -4.40
CA GLU A 111 -17.45 14.24 -3.87
C GLU A 111 -16.36 14.26 -2.78
N HIS A 112 -16.11 13.11 -2.15
CA HIS A 112 -15.09 12.92 -1.12
C HIS A 112 -14.09 11.82 -1.49
N ASP A 113 -13.89 11.61 -2.81
CA ASP A 113 -13.01 10.56 -3.34
C ASP A 113 -13.29 9.18 -2.73
N PHE A 114 -14.58 8.89 -2.51
CA PHE A 114 -15.06 7.62 -1.97
C PHE A 114 -14.51 7.29 -0.57
N ILE A 115 -14.07 8.31 0.17
CA ILE A 115 -13.66 8.17 1.57
C ILE A 115 -14.91 8.22 2.45
N ALA A 116 -15.14 7.13 3.18
CA ALA A 116 -16.10 7.08 4.28
C ALA A 116 -15.33 7.26 5.59
N ARG A 117 -15.75 8.24 6.41
CA ARG A 117 -15.13 8.56 7.70
C ARG A 117 -16.18 8.62 8.80
N ALA A 118 -15.96 7.84 9.86
CA ALA A 118 -16.73 7.88 11.09
C ALA A 118 -16.00 8.73 12.15
N ALA A 119 -16.76 9.46 12.96
CA ALA A 119 -16.24 10.30 14.03
C ALA A 119 -16.80 9.80 15.38
N PHE A 120 -15.96 9.13 16.16
CA PHE A 120 -16.35 8.58 17.46
C PHE A 120 -15.99 9.58 18.56
N ASN A 121 -16.92 9.76 19.51
CA ASN A 121 -16.80 10.73 20.59
C ASN A 121 -17.19 10.08 21.92
N GLY A 122 -16.82 10.70 23.05
CA GLY A 122 -17.13 10.17 24.37
C GLY A 122 -16.42 8.85 24.69
N LEU A 123 -15.29 8.59 24.03
CA LEU A 123 -14.46 7.42 24.29
C LEU A 123 -13.82 7.52 25.68
N MET A 124 -13.53 6.37 26.27
CA MET A 124 -12.79 6.29 27.52
C MET A 124 -11.32 6.59 27.23
N ALA A 125 -10.70 7.44 28.04
CA ALA A 125 -9.27 7.72 27.97
C ALA A 125 -8.45 6.46 28.28
N ASP A 126 -7.22 6.40 27.75
CA ASP A 126 -6.27 5.30 27.99
C ASP A 126 -6.83 3.91 27.67
N THR A 127 -7.70 3.81 26.66
CA THR A 127 -8.44 2.59 26.34
C THR A 127 -8.13 2.15 24.91
N GLU A 128 -7.82 0.87 24.74
CA GLU A 128 -7.67 0.27 23.42
C GLU A 128 -9.05 -0.05 22.84
N TYR A 129 -9.24 0.29 21.59
CA TYR A 129 -10.47 0.05 20.84
C TYR A 129 -10.18 -0.75 19.57
N GLU A 130 -11.14 -1.57 19.17
CA GLU A 130 -11.17 -2.25 17.88
C GLU A 130 -12.33 -1.68 17.06
N CYS A 131 -12.02 -1.21 15.85
CA CYS A 131 -13.02 -0.78 14.88
C CYS A 131 -13.08 -1.80 13.74
N LYS A 132 -14.18 -2.54 13.67
CA LYS A 132 -14.47 -3.44 12.55
C LYS A 132 -15.28 -2.70 11.50
N THR A 133 -15.05 -3.01 10.24
CA THR A 133 -15.87 -2.47 9.15
C THR A 133 -16.59 -3.57 8.38
N ARG A 134 -17.78 -3.23 7.88
CA ARG A 134 -18.41 -3.92 6.76
C ARG A 134 -18.54 -2.94 5.60
N ILE A 135 -18.34 -3.43 4.39
CA ILE A 135 -18.34 -2.62 3.16
C ILE A 135 -19.20 -3.28 2.08
N GLY A 136 -19.78 -2.48 1.21
CA GLY A 136 -20.68 -2.97 0.18
C GLY A 136 -21.27 -1.85 -0.67
N GLU A 137 -22.02 -2.21 -1.71
CA GLU A 137 -22.73 -1.22 -2.54
C GLU A 137 -23.88 -0.57 -1.77
N THR A 138 -24.59 -1.38 -0.99
CA THR A 138 -25.70 -0.99 -0.10
C THR A 138 -25.59 -1.71 1.24
N GLU A 139 -26.35 -1.29 2.24
CA GLU A 139 -26.36 -1.90 3.59
C GLU A 139 -26.82 -3.37 3.59
N GLU A 140 -27.61 -3.78 2.58
CA GLU A 140 -28.09 -5.14 2.41
C GLU A 140 -27.05 -6.06 1.76
N GLN A 141 -26.05 -5.50 1.07
CA GLN A 141 -25.07 -6.23 0.28
C GLN A 141 -23.64 -6.00 0.81
N MET A 142 -23.45 -6.36 2.08
CA MET A 142 -22.23 -6.03 2.82
C MET A 142 -21.36 -7.24 3.10
N HIS A 143 -20.06 -7.13 2.85
CA HIS A 143 -19.04 -8.10 3.24
C HIS A 143 -18.06 -7.50 4.25
N ALA A 144 -17.17 -8.32 4.81
CA ALA A 144 -16.18 -7.86 5.79
C ALA A 144 -15.18 -6.90 5.14
N GLY A 145 -14.93 -5.78 5.82
CA GLY A 145 -13.89 -4.81 5.47
C GLY A 145 -12.68 -4.91 6.41
N PRO A 146 -11.71 -3.98 6.28
CA PRO A 146 -10.54 -3.92 7.15
C PRO A 146 -10.91 -3.61 8.60
N THR A 147 -10.06 -4.01 9.54
CA THR A 147 -10.19 -3.75 10.98
C THR A 147 -9.01 -2.93 11.46
N ALA A 148 -9.26 -1.92 12.30
CA ALA A 148 -8.24 -1.11 12.95
C ALA A 148 -8.26 -1.32 14.46
N ARG A 149 -7.10 -1.16 15.09
CA ARG A 149 -6.99 -1.00 16.54
C ARG A 149 -6.23 0.28 16.84
N PHE A 150 -6.65 0.96 17.89
CA PHE A 150 -6.00 2.18 18.37
C PHE A 150 -6.22 2.33 19.87
N LYS A 151 -5.41 3.17 20.49
CA LYS A 151 -5.51 3.49 21.91
C LYS A 151 -5.77 4.99 22.08
N THR A 152 -6.79 5.35 22.84
CA THR A 152 -7.05 6.76 23.20
C THR A 152 -5.95 7.30 24.12
N LEU A 153 -5.72 8.61 24.04
CA LEU A 153 -4.72 9.26 24.90
C LEU A 153 -5.09 9.13 26.39
N PRO A 154 -4.09 9.13 27.30
CA PRO A 154 -4.33 9.02 28.74
C PRO A 154 -5.17 10.14 29.38
N GLY A 155 -5.30 11.27 28.68
CA GLY A 155 -5.95 12.49 29.18
C GLY A 155 -4.98 13.44 29.89
N ALA A 156 -5.36 14.71 29.99
CA ALA A 156 -4.49 15.80 30.45
C ALA A 156 -4.05 15.71 31.92
N SER A 157 -4.73 14.90 32.74
CA SER A 157 -4.46 14.75 34.18
C SER A 157 -3.53 13.59 34.52
N LYS A 158 -3.10 12.80 33.54
CA LYS A 158 -2.24 11.61 33.74
C LYS A 158 -0.85 11.82 33.17
N THR A 159 0.15 11.21 33.81
CA THR A 159 1.56 11.19 33.38
C THR A 159 1.97 9.80 32.90
N THR A 160 1.13 9.17 32.06
CA THR A 160 1.42 7.85 31.47
C THR A 160 2.41 8.03 30.30
N PRO A 161 3.46 7.21 30.19
CA PRO A 161 4.33 7.19 29.01
C PRO A 161 3.55 6.93 27.73
N VAL A 162 4.00 7.53 26.62
CA VAL A 162 3.43 7.36 25.29
C VAL A 162 4.58 7.10 24.31
N ASP A 163 4.44 6.04 23.51
CA ASP A 163 5.40 5.68 22.49
C ASP A 163 4.90 6.14 21.11
N PHE A 164 5.70 6.93 20.40
CA PHE A 164 5.33 7.41 19.08
C PHE A 164 6.50 7.40 18.11
N VAL A 165 6.19 7.32 16.82
CA VAL A 165 7.15 7.45 15.74
C VAL A 165 6.86 8.70 14.92
N VAL A 166 7.92 9.35 14.46
CA VAL A 166 7.84 10.55 13.61
C VAL A 166 8.44 10.21 12.26
N VAL A 167 7.70 10.47 11.19
CA VAL A 167 8.10 10.15 9.83
C VAL A 167 7.86 11.34 8.90
N THR A 168 8.78 11.51 7.95
CA THR A 168 8.67 12.47 6.85
C THR A 168 9.44 11.93 5.66
N GLY A 169 9.27 12.53 4.48
CA GLY A 169 10.15 12.22 3.35
C GLY A 169 9.80 10.97 2.56
N MET A 170 8.53 10.52 2.59
CA MET A 170 8.10 9.27 1.95
C MET A 170 7.84 9.46 0.45
N ASN A 171 8.89 9.77 -0.31
CA ASN A 171 8.78 10.08 -1.73
C ASN A 171 8.53 8.83 -2.59
N TYR A 172 7.28 8.67 -3.04
CA TYR A 172 6.82 7.52 -3.83
C TYR A 172 7.56 7.38 -5.16
N ALA A 173 7.65 8.48 -5.91
CA ALA A 173 8.20 8.49 -7.26
C ALA A 173 9.71 8.16 -7.26
N LYS A 174 10.48 8.74 -6.32
CA LYS A 174 11.91 8.41 -6.15
C LYS A 174 12.11 6.98 -5.67
N PHE A 175 11.28 6.49 -4.73
CA PHE A 175 11.44 5.17 -4.16
C PHE A 175 11.08 4.04 -5.14
N HIS A 176 9.91 4.13 -5.78
CA HIS A 176 9.43 3.10 -6.69
C HIS A 176 10.04 3.21 -8.09
N GLY A 177 10.44 4.42 -8.47
CA GLY A 177 10.89 4.76 -9.82
C GLY A 177 9.72 5.23 -10.66
N ASP A 178 9.72 6.53 -10.96
CA ASP A 178 8.78 7.17 -11.86
C ASP A 178 9.56 7.79 -13.03
N ASP A 179 9.21 7.39 -14.23
CA ASP A 179 9.80 7.84 -15.49
C ASP A 179 9.34 9.24 -15.92
N ARG A 180 8.34 9.81 -15.22
CA ARG A 180 7.85 11.17 -15.45
C ARG A 180 8.71 12.24 -14.78
N ILE A 181 9.64 11.86 -13.89
CA ILE A 181 10.50 12.81 -13.19
C ILE A 181 11.44 13.49 -14.18
N ASP A 182 11.39 14.82 -14.25
CA ASP A 182 12.33 15.61 -15.05
C ASP A 182 13.73 15.60 -14.39
N GLN A 183 14.64 14.85 -14.98
CA GLN A 183 16.01 14.71 -14.47
C GLN A 183 16.80 16.01 -14.51
N LYS A 184 16.52 16.90 -15.47
CA LYS A 184 17.18 18.19 -15.59
C LYS A 184 16.68 19.13 -14.51
N GLN A 185 15.35 19.25 -14.34
CA GLN A 185 14.77 20.06 -13.27
C GLN A 185 15.21 19.55 -11.89
N HIS A 186 15.20 18.23 -11.68
CA HIS A 186 15.69 17.63 -10.44
C HIS A 186 17.13 18.04 -10.13
N LEU A 187 18.02 17.99 -11.14
CA LEU A 187 19.42 18.39 -10.99
C LEU A 187 19.57 19.88 -10.66
N GLU A 188 18.77 20.74 -11.30
CA GLU A 188 18.77 22.19 -11.03
C GLU A 188 18.30 22.52 -9.61
N GLU A 189 17.25 21.86 -9.12
CA GLU A 189 16.66 22.12 -7.81
C GLU A 189 17.44 21.46 -6.65
N ASN A 190 18.01 20.28 -6.88
CA ASN A 190 18.63 19.46 -5.82
C ASN A 190 20.16 19.42 -5.91
N ASN A 191 20.76 20.03 -6.93
CA ASN A 191 22.21 20.02 -7.21
C ASN A 191 22.83 18.61 -7.18
N THR A 192 22.02 17.58 -7.45
CA THR A 192 22.39 16.17 -7.41
C THR A 192 21.65 15.43 -8.52
N LYS A 193 22.25 14.33 -9.01
CA LYS A 193 21.56 13.44 -9.94
C LYS A 193 20.52 12.63 -9.18
N LEU A 194 19.38 12.37 -9.83
CA LEU A 194 18.34 11.51 -9.28
C LEU A 194 18.94 10.12 -8.96
N PRO A 195 18.83 9.63 -7.71
CA PRO A 195 19.31 8.30 -7.37
C PRO A 195 18.50 7.23 -8.11
N GLN A 196 19.10 6.06 -8.30
CA GLN A 196 18.37 4.90 -8.79
C GLN A 196 17.28 4.50 -7.78
N PRO A 197 16.10 4.08 -8.24
CA PRO A 197 15.05 3.59 -7.37
C PRO A 197 15.54 2.45 -6.48
N TYR A 198 14.93 2.31 -5.30
CA TYR A 198 15.28 1.23 -4.39
C TYR A 198 15.05 -0.13 -5.08
N SER A 199 15.99 -1.06 -4.89
CA SER A 199 15.98 -2.38 -5.55
C SER A 199 16.39 -3.53 -4.60
N GLY A 200 16.37 -3.28 -3.29
CA GLY A 200 16.65 -4.31 -2.29
C GLY A 200 15.61 -5.44 -2.25
N PRO A 201 15.93 -6.57 -1.61
CA PRO A 201 15.09 -7.77 -1.56
C PRO A 201 13.70 -7.53 -0.92
N ASP A 202 13.61 -6.51 -0.08
CA ASP A 202 12.42 -6.05 0.65
C ASP A 202 11.64 -4.94 -0.07
N LYS A 203 11.97 -4.61 -1.34
CA LYS A 203 11.19 -3.63 -2.14
C LYS A 203 9.69 -3.96 -2.21
N HIS A 204 9.35 -5.25 -2.16
CA HIS A 204 7.97 -5.72 -2.19
C HIS A 204 7.14 -5.28 -0.98
N LEU A 205 7.76 -4.86 0.13
CA LEU A 205 7.09 -4.32 1.31
C LEU A 205 6.61 -2.87 1.14
N GLY A 206 6.91 -2.24 0.00
CA GLY A 206 6.82 -0.78 -0.12
C GLY A 206 8.00 -0.15 0.62
N TYR A 207 7.74 0.71 1.60
CA TYR A 207 8.77 1.35 2.41
C TYR A 207 9.18 0.44 3.59
N PRO A 208 10.38 -0.18 3.60
CA PRO A 208 10.74 -1.18 4.62
C PRO A 208 10.74 -0.65 6.06
N ALA A 209 10.97 0.65 6.23
CA ALA A 209 10.87 1.31 7.53
C ALA A 209 9.48 1.18 8.16
N LEU A 210 8.40 1.14 7.37
CA LEU A 210 7.04 0.96 7.87
C LEU A 210 6.84 -0.41 8.51
N GLU A 211 7.43 -1.47 7.93
CA GLU A 211 7.37 -2.82 8.52
C GLU A 211 8.10 -2.86 9.87
N THR A 212 9.20 -2.12 10.01
CA THR A 212 9.91 -1.96 11.27
C THR A 212 9.07 -1.20 12.30
N ILE A 213 8.42 -0.12 11.89
CA ILE A 213 7.49 0.65 12.74
C ILE A 213 6.36 -0.24 13.27
N LEU A 214 5.77 -1.09 12.42
CA LEU A 214 4.74 -2.04 12.85
C LEU A 214 5.25 -3.00 13.95
N LYS A 215 6.52 -3.43 13.89
CA LYS A 215 7.14 -4.28 14.91
C LYS A 215 7.38 -3.55 16.23
N LEU A 216 7.60 -2.23 16.19
CA LEU A 216 7.75 -1.39 17.39
C LEU A 216 6.44 -1.19 18.14
N LYS A 217 5.29 -1.32 17.45
CA LYS A 217 3.94 -1.12 18.02
C LYS A 217 3.79 0.23 18.75
N PRO A 218 4.10 1.37 18.11
CA PRO A 218 3.88 2.67 18.73
C PRO A 218 2.40 2.91 19.00
N ASP A 219 2.09 3.76 19.98
CA ASP A 219 0.74 4.29 20.20
C ASP A 219 0.34 5.23 19.04
N PHE A 220 1.29 6.01 18.52
CA PHE A 220 1.04 7.00 17.45
C PHE A 220 2.08 7.01 16.34
N PHE A 221 1.60 7.31 15.13
CA PHE A 221 2.43 7.68 13.99
C PHE A 221 2.18 9.16 13.66
N ILE A 222 3.25 9.94 13.56
CA ILE A 222 3.19 11.36 13.23
C ILE A 222 3.88 11.59 11.90
N GLY A 223 3.10 11.92 10.87
CA GLY A 223 3.62 12.40 9.58
C GLY A 223 3.81 13.91 9.60
N THR A 224 5.04 14.42 9.53
CA THR A 224 5.32 15.86 9.69
C THR A 224 5.32 16.66 8.39
N GLY A 225 4.81 16.09 7.31
CA GLY A 225 4.84 16.69 5.97
C GLY A 225 5.53 15.77 4.97
N ASP A 226 5.36 16.08 3.69
CA ASP A 226 5.95 15.34 2.57
C ASP A 226 5.63 13.84 2.60
N ASN A 227 4.38 13.53 2.96
CA ASN A 227 3.82 12.17 2.92
C ASN A 227 3.48 11.75 1.47
N VAL A 228 3.20 12.74 0.61
CA VAL A 228 2.95 12.59 -0.83
C VAL A 228 3.62 13.76 -1.54
N TYR A 229 4.16 13.52 -2.73
CA TYR A 229 4.85 14.49 -3.58
C TYR A 229 4.12 14.61 -4.91
N TYR A 230 3.70 15.82 -5.28
CA TYR A 230 3.03 16.13 -6.56
C TYR A 230 3.92 16.92 -7.52
N ASP A 231 5.05 17.39 -7.03
CA ASP A 231 6.07 18.20 -7.68
C ASP A 231 7.19 17.34 -8.30
N THR A 232 6.89 16.06 -8.60
CA THR A 232 7.89 15.14 -9.14
C THR A 232 7.88 15.09 -10.65
#